data_AF-A0A1V2RAJ3-F1
#
_entry.id   AF-A0A1V2RAJ3-F1
#
_cell.length_a   1.000
_cell.length_b   1.000
_cell.length_c   1.000
_cell.angle_alpha   90.00
_cell.angle_beta   90.00
_cell.angle_gamma   90.00
#
_symmetry.space_group_name_H-M   'P 1'
#
loop_
_entity.id
_entity.type
_entity.pdbx_description
1 polymer ?
#
loop_
_entity_poly.entity_id
_entity_poly.type
_entity_poly.pdbx_seq_one_letter_code
_entity_poly.pdbx_strand_id
1 'polypeptide(L)' 'MPAGVHLKPARTYRPDPDLHARAKLAVAEVGSDMNSHINGFLVWLVGDSDELPPRPKDSKTEGATSAPPGTT' A
#
# COMPACT_ATOMS: atom_id res chain seq x y z
N MET A 1 18.23 34.22 5.26
CA MET A 1 17.31 33.28 4.60
C MET A 1 16.80 32.32 5.67
N PRO A 2 15.54 32.38 6.12
CA PRO A 2 15.07 31.38 7.07
C PRO A 2 15.10 30.01 6.37
N ALA A 3 15.77 29.04 7.01
CA ALA A 3 15.80 27.65 6.55
C ALA A 3 14.36 27.15 6.39
N GLY A 4 14.06 26.54 5.25
CA GLY A 4 12.70 26.10 4.91
C GLY A 4 12.10 25.28 6.05
N VAL A 5 11.09 25.82 6.70
CA VAL A 5 10.36 25.12 7.76
C VAL A 5 9.67 23.94 7.12
N HIS A 6 10.06 22.72 7.50
CA HIS A 6 9.35 21.52 7.08
C HIS A 6 7.89 21.64 7.55
N LEU A 7 6.96 21.74 6.60
CA LEU A 7 5.52 21.95 6.87
C LEU A 7 4.89 20.87 7.75
N LYS A 8 5.54 19.70 7.87
CA LYS A 8 5.10 18.58 8.68
C LYS A 8 6.30 17.98 9.42
N PRO A 9 6.22 17.76 10.74
CA PRO A 9 7.27 17.07 11.47
C PRO A 9 7.42 15.65 10.94
N ALA A 10 8.66 15.23 10.67
CA ALA A 10 8.95 13.89 10.19
C ALA A 10 8.60 12.87 11.30
N ARG A 11 7.62 12.01 11.04
CA ARG A 11 7.36 10.82 11.86
C ARG A 11 8.11 9.64 11.28
N THR A 12 9.14 9.17 11.97
CA THR A 12 9.90 8.00 11.54
C THR A 12 9.14 6.73 11.94
N TYR A 13 8.44 6.11 10.99
CA TYR A 13 7.96 4.75 11.14
C TYR A 13 9.15 3.80 11.08
N ARG A 14 9.30 2.93 12.08
CA ARG A 14 10.37 1.91 12.14
C ARG A 14 9.75 0.52 12.00
N PRO A 15 9.45 0.08 10.76
CA PRO A 15 9.06 -1.30 10.52
C PRO A 15 10.22 -2.25 10.79
N ASP A 16 9.88 -3.52 11.00
CA ASP A 16 10.83 -4.61 10.93
C ASP A 16 11.64 -4.53 9.62
N PRO A 17 12.99 -4.67 9.66
CA PRO A 17 13.84 -4.45 8.49
C PRO A 17 13.55 -5.43 7.34
N ASP A 18 13.18 -6.68 7.65
CA ASP A 18 12.85 -7.69 6.64
C ASP A 18 11.48 -7.40 6.01
N LEU A 19 10.53 -6.92 6.82
CA LEU A 19 9.26 -6.43 6.30
C LEU A 19 9.44 -5.20 5.40
N HIS A 20 10.30 -4.25 5.80
CA HIS A 20 10.57 -3.04 5.04
C HIS A 20 11.21 -3.36 3.67
N ALA A 21 12.17 -4.27 3.63
CA ALA A 21 12.80 -4.70 2.38
C ALA A 21 11.78 -5.33 1.43
N ARG A 22 10.95 -6.26 1.93
CA ARG A 22 9.90 -6.91 1.14
C ARG A 22 8.84 -5.93 0.64
N ALA A 23 8.38 -5.02 1.52
CA ALA A 23 7.43 -3.99 1.14
C ALA A 23 8.01 -3.09 0.03
N LYS A 24 9.28 -2.69 0.14
CA LYS A 24 9.93 -1.86 -0.87
C LYS A 24 9.95 -2.50 -2.25
N LEU A 25 10.18 -3.81 -2.32
CA LEU A 25 10.11 -4.57 -3.57
C LEU A 25 8.69 -4.63 -4.10
N ALA A 26 7.73 -5.00 -3.24
CA ALA A 26 6.31 -5.10 -3.58
C ALA A 26 5.73 -3.81 -4.16
N VAL A 27 6.13 -2.66 -3.61
CA VAL A 27 5.64 -1.35 -4.04
C VAL A 27 6.30 -0.90 -5.34
N ALA A 28 7.56 -1.30 -5.58
CA ALA A 28 8.24 -1.05 -6.86
C ALA A 28 7.61 -1.85 -8.01
N GLU A 29 7.12 -3.07 -7.76
CA GLU A 29 6.45 -3.91 -8.77
C GLU A 29 5.17 -3.28 -9.32
N VAL A 30 4.45 -2.50 -8.51
CA VAL A 30 3.24 -1.77 -8.92
C VAL A 30 3.54 -0.34 -9.40
N GLY A 31 4.82 0.03 -9.53
CA GLY A 31 5.23 1.37 -10.00
C GLY A 31 4.88 2.51 -9.03
N SER A 32 4.77 2.21 -7.74
CA SER A 32 4.43 3.19 -6.70
C SER A 32 5.60 3.37 -5.71
N ASP A 33 5.38 4.15 -4.66
CA ASP A 33 6.36 4.41 -3.60
C ASP A 33 5.78 4.10 -2.21
N MET A 34 6.69 3.80 -1.28
CA MET A 34 6.34 3.36 0.08
C MET A 34 5.48 4.39 0.81
N ASN A 35 5.79 5.68 0.62
CA ASN A 35 5.09 6.76 1.28
C ASN A 35 3.67 6.91 0.74
N SER A 36 3.47 6.78 -0.58
CA SER A 36 2.13 6.77 -1.19
C SER A 36 1.28 5.60 -0.70
N HIS A 37 1.87 4.42 -0.54
CA HIS A 37 1.18 3.26 0.03
C HIS A 37 0.79 3.46 1.50
N ILE A 38 1.70 4.00 2.32
CA ILE A 38 1.41 4.29 3.73
C ILE A 38 0.33 5.37 3.83
N ASN A 39 0.43 6.45 3.06
CA ASN A 39 -0.57 7.51 3.07
C ASN A 39 -1.92 7.02 2.57
N GLY A 40 -1.97 6.24 1.49
CA GLY A 40 -3.22 5.65 0.99
C GLY A 40 -3.87 4.71 2.01
N PHE A 41 -3.07 3.89 2.71
CA PHE A 41 -3.58 3.07 3.80
C PHE A 41 -4.12 3.92 4.96
N LEU A 42 -3.44 5.01 5.32
CA LEU A 42 -3.91 5.92 6.38
C LEU A 42 -5.20 6.65 6.00
N VAL A 43 -5.32 7.12 4.75
CA VAL A 43 -6.54 7.73 4.19
C VAL A 43 -7.70 6.73 4.24
N TRP A 44 -7.45 5.48 3.85
CA TRP A 44 -8.44 4.41 3.98
C TRP A 44 -8.82 4.15 5.44
N LEU A 45 -7.84 4.08 6.34
CA LEU A 45 -8.07 3.79 7.75
C LEU A 45 -8.89 4.88 8.47
N VAL A 46 -8.76 6.15 8.07
CA VAL A 46 -9.58 7.25 8.62
C VAL A 46 -10.94 7.38 7.95
N GLY A 47 -11.23 6.59 6.91
CA GLY A 47 -12.50 6.61 6.17
C GLY A 47 -12.62 7.74 5.15
N ASP A 48 -11.50 8.39 4.78
CA ASP A 48 -11.49 9.44 3.75
C ASP A 48 -11.57 8.84 2.32
N SER A 49 -11.24 7.55 2.18
CA SER A 49 -11.37 6.79 0.93
C SER A 49 -11.66 5.31 1.20
N ASP A 50 -12.50 4.68 0.40
CA ASP A 50 -12.69 3.22 0.44
C ASP A 50 -11.70 2.47 -0.46
N GLU A 51 -10.84 3.19 -1.20
CA GLU A 51 -9.85 2.61 -2.10
C GLU A 51 -8.53 2.31 -1.40
N LEU A 52 -8.11 1.04 -1.45
CA LEU A 52 -6.81 0.58 -0.96
C LEU A 52 -5.71 0.70 -2.03
N PRO A 53 -4.45 0.97 -1.65
CA PRO A 53 -3.32 0.96 -2.57
C PRO A 53 -3.19 -0.39 -3.31
N PRO A 54 -2.83 -0.36 -4.62
CA PRO A 54 -2.70 -1.57 -5.41
C PRO A 54 -1.56 -2.45 -4.86
N ARG A 55 -1.88 -3.70 -4.52
CA ARG A 55 -0.86 -4.69 -4.15
C ARG A 55 -0.26 -5.30 -5.41
N PRO A 56 1.03 -5.68 -5.40
CA PRO A 56 1.56 -6.52 -6.47
C PRO A 56 0.68 -7.76 -6.58
N LYS A 57 0.24 -8.03 -7.81
CA LYS A 57 -0.51 -9.25 -8.08
C LYS A 57 0.49 -10.38 -7.96
N ASP A 58 0.40 -11.17 -6.91
CA ASP A 58 0.96 -12.51 -6.95
C ASP A 58 0.40 -13.16 -8.22
N SER A 59 1.26 -13.54 -9.17
CA SER A 59 0.88 -14.39 -10.32
C SER A 59 0.38 -15.78 -9.90
N LYS A 60 -0.14 -15.93 -8.67
CA LYS A 60 -0.61 -17.16 -8.05
C LYS A 60 -2.07 -17.09 -7.61
N THR A 61 -2.82 -16.02 -7.92
CA THR A 61 -4.27 -15.97 -7.66
C THR A 61 -5.07 -15.47 -8.86
N GLU A 62 -4.73 -15.94 -10.06
CA GLU A 62 -5.72 -16.22 -11.10
C GLU A 62 -6.10 -17.69 -10.96
N GLY A 63 -7.05 -18.02 -10.09
CA GLY A 63 -7.45 -19.41 -9.89
C GLY A 63 -8.45 -19.70 -8.77
N ALA A 64 -8.87 -18.70 -7.99
CA ALA A 64 -9.84 -18.91 -6.92
C ALA A 64 -11.02 -17.94 -7.02
N THR A 65 -11.75 -18.02 -8.13
CA THR A 65 -13.20 -17.83 -8.18
C THR A 65 -13.69 -18.47 -9.48
N SER A 66 -13.76 -19.81 -9.43
CA SER A 66 -14.59 -20.60 -10.32
C SER A 66 -15.84 -20.99 -9.53
N ALA A 67 -16.96 -20.35 -9.90
CA ALA A 67 -18.35 -20.82 -9.87
C ALA A 67 -19.02 -21.18 -8.51
N PRO A 68 -20.38 -21.24 -8.41
CA PRO A 68 -21.38 -21.18 -9.48
C PRO A 68 -22.59 -20.23 -9.21
N PRO A 69 -23.45 -19.98 -10.21
CA PRO A 69 -24.89 -19.92 -9.97
C PRO A 69 -25.49 -21.23 -10.48
N GLY A 70 -25.75 -22.14 -9.55
CA GLY A 70 -26.65 -23.26 -9.79
C GLY A 70 -28.08 -22.72 -9.76
N THR A 71 -28.68 -22.56 -10.94
CA THR A 71 -30.14 -22.47 -11.09
C THR A 71 -30.54 -23.59 -12.04
N THR A 72 -31.11 -24.65 -11.49
CA THR A 72 -31.95 -25.62 -12.22
C THR A 72 -33.22 -25.80 -11.40
#